data_AF-A0ABD7S0Q7-F1
#
_entry.id   AF-A0ABD7S0Q7-F1
#
_cell.length_a   1.000
_cell.length_b   1.000
_cell.length_c   1.000
_cell.angle_alpha   90.00
_cell.angle_beta   90.00
_cell.angle_gamma   90.00
#
_symmetry.space_group_name_H-M   'P 1'
#
loop_
_entity.id
_entity.type
_entity.pdbx_description
1 polymer ?
#
loop_
_entity_poly.entity_id
_entity_poly.type
_entity_poly.pdbx_seq_one_letter_code
_entity_poly.pdbx_strand_id
1 'polypeptide(L)'
;MTTLQTINAGDLPAIGQPLIGGTFFAKHFIGDQLFALAFLDKASEVSGEWGEYGELIEGANSFIDGQANTDAMIAAGSPVALKINRATGDYIPSYLEQSLLLAYYKENPGSDLTGWRWSSTQYSANLAYFMAFEGGWQGYSGKGNERPARLVRRILIIQ
;
A
#
# COMPACT_ATOMS: atom_id res chain seq x y z
N MET A 1 19.40 -3.10 -11.55
CA MET A 1 18.76 -1.79 -11.31
C MET A 1 17.49 -1.76 -12.13
N THR A 2 16.33 -1.80 -11.50
CA THR A 2 15.05 -1.66 -12.21
C THR A 2 14.84 -0.17 -12.47
N THR A 3 14.79 0.24 -13.73
CA THR A 3 14.50 1.63 -14.10
C THR A 3 13.16 2.02 -13.47
N LEU A 4 13.14 3.15 -12.75
CA LEU A 4 11.89 3.74 -12.26
C LEU A 4 10.99 4.00 -13.46
N GLN A 5 9.82 3.35 -13.49
CA GLN A 5 8.83 3.66 -14.52
C GLN A 5 8.34 5.10 -14.31
N THR A 6 8.20 5.83 -15.41
CA THR A 6 7.75 7.22 -15.44
C THR A 6 6.58 7.39 -16.39
N ILE A 7 5.74 8.40 -16.14
CA ILE A 7 4.64 8.80 -17.02
C ILE A 7 4.59 10.34 -17.10
N ASN A 8 4.35 10.89 -18.30
CA ASN A 8 4.14 12.34 -18.42
C ASN A 8 2.79 12.71 -17.80
N ALA A 9 2.71 13.88 -17.17
CA ALA A 9 1.48 14.35 -16.54
C ALA A 9 0.29 14.45 -17.52
N GLY A 10 0.57 14.77 -18.79
CA GLY A 10 -0.44 14.81 -19.86
C GLY A 10 -0.97 13.45 -20.31
N ASP A 11 -0.24 12.38 -20.01
CA ASP A 11 -0.59 11.00 -20.40
C ASP A 11 -1.34 10.24 -19.28
N LEU A 12 -1.54 10.87 -18.12
CA LEU A 12 -2.29 10.25 -17.02
C LEU A 12 -3.75 10.05 -17.41
N PRO A 13 -4.31 8.84 -17.19
CA PRO A 13 -5.72 8.62 -17.40
C PRO A 13 -6.53 9.29 -16.28
N ALA A 14 -7.85 9.35 -16.44
CA ALA A 14 -8.74 9.81 -15.37
C ALA A 14 -8.68 8.88 -14.15
N ILE A 15 -8.93 9.41 -12.95
CA ILE A 15 -9.12 8.59 -11.74
C ILE A 15 -10.21 7.54 -12.02
N GLY A 16 -9.98 6.30 -11.58
CA GLY A 16 -10.84 5.15 -11.82
C GLY A 16 -10.54 4.38 -13.12
N GLN A 17 -9.61 4.86 -13.96
CA GLN A 17 -9.19 4.17 -15.17
C GLN A 17 -7.95 3.29 -14.95
N PRO A 18 -7.68 2.31 -15.84
CA PRO A 18 -6.52 1.44 -15.72
C PRO A 18 -5.19 2.19 -15.77
N LEU A 19 -4.25 1.82 -14.89
CA LEU A 19 -2.87 2.31 -14.86
C LEU A 19 -1.96 1.25 -14.25
N ILE A 20 -0.80 0.99 -14.87
CA ILE A 20 0.24 0.06 -14.38
C ILE A 20 -0.30 -1.30 -13.89
N GLY A 21 -1.33 -1.83 -14.55
CA GLY A 21 -1.97 -3.12 -14.22
C GLY A 21 -2.91 -3.08 -13.01
N GLY A 22 -3.24 -1.90 -12.50
CA GLY A 22 -4.29 -1.67 -11.50
C GLY A 22 -5.21 -0.52 -11.92
N THR A 23 -5.90 0.07 -10.96
CA THR A 23 -6.80 1.21 -11.18
C THR A 23 -6.22 2.48 -10.54
N PHE A 24 -6.01 3.52 -11.34
CA PHE A 24 -5.50 4.80 -10.87
C PHE A 24 -6.47 5.45 -9.90
N PHE A 25 -6.03 5.80 -8.69
CA PHE A 25 -6.92 6.34 -7.65
C PHE A 25 -6.45 7.66 -7.04
N ALA A 26 -5.16 7.95 -7.04
CA ALA A 26 -4.63 9.16 -6.42
C ALA A 26 -3.27 9.58 -6.98
N LYS A 27 -2.98 10.88 -6.87
CA LYS A 27 -1.62 11.41 -6.97
C LYS A 27 -1.12 11.69 -5.55
N HIS A 28 0.14 11.34 -5.27
CA HIS A 28 0.71 11.48 -3.94
C HIS A 28 2.17 11.97 -4.02
N PHE A 29 2.51 12.97 -3.22
CA PHE A 29 3.89 13.43 -3.08
C PHE A 29 4.62 12.57 -2.06
N ILE A 30 5.81 12.10 -2.44
CA ILE A 30 6.75 11.42 -1.54
C ILE A 30 8.07 12.18 -1.68
N GLY A 31 8.41 12.98 -0.66
CA GLY A 31 9.46 13.98 -0.78
C GLY A 31 9.08 15.05 -1.82
N ASP A 32 9.97 15.30 -2.78
CA ASP A 32 9.79 16.23 -3.90
C ASP A 32 9.21 15.56 -5.17
N GLN A 33 9.00 14.25 -5.13
CA GLN A 33 8.51 13.46 -6.26
C GLN A 33 7.00 13.23 -6.19
N LEU A 34 6.32 13.46 -7.32
CA LEU A 34 4.89 13.20 -7.46
C LEU A 34 4.66 11.84 -8.10
N PHE A 35 3.92 10.96 -7.44
CA PHE A 35 3.58 9.64 -7.95
C PHE A 35 2.10 9.53 -8.29
N ALA A 36 1.77 8.76 -9.33
CA ALA A 36 0.43 8.22 -9.54
C ALA A 36 0.34 6.84 -8.90
N LEU A 37 -0.71 6.63 -8.10
CA LEU A 37 -0.96 5.40 -7.36
C LEU A 37 -2.09 4.60 -8.02
N ALA A 38 -1.90 3.30 -8.16
CA ALA A 38 -2.89 2.37 -8.67
C ALA A 38 -3.12 1.22 -7.69
N PHE A 39 -4.37 0.89 -7.35
CA PHE A 39 -4.67 -0.28 -6.52
C PHE A 39 -4.89 -1.52 -7.40
N LEU A 40 -4.51 -2.69 -6.87
CA LEU A 40 -4.68 -3.97 -7.54
C LEU A 40 -6.02 -4.62 -7.17
N ASP A 41 -6.45 -5.58 -7.97
CA ASP A 41 -7.70 -6.31 -7.71
C ASP A 41 -7.61 -7.19 -6.45
N LYS A 42 -8.77 -7.72 -6.02
CA LYS A 42 -8.83 -8.58 -4.85
C LYS A 42 -8.09 -9.91 -5.03
N ALA A 43 -8.00 -10.40 -6.27
CA ALA A 43 -7.27 -11.62 -6.58
C ALA A 43 -5.76 -11.49 -6.30
N SER A 44 -5.25 -10.25 -6.29
CA SER A 44 -3.87 -9.91 -5.95
C SER A 44 -3.64 -9.68 -4.44
N GLU A 45 -4.67 -9.77 -3.58
CA GLU A 45 -4.48 -9.62 -2.13
C GLU A 45 -3.57 -10.73 -1.57
N VAL A 46 -2.65 -10.34 -0.70
CA VAL A 46 -1.84 -11.28 0.09
C VAL A 46 -2.32 -11.25 1.54
N SER A 47 -2.31 -12.39 2.21
CA SER A 47 -2.71 -12.50 3.62
C SER A 47 -1.60 -13.11 4.44
N GLY A 48 -1.42 -12.64 5.66
CA GLY A 48 -0.48 -13.21 6.62
C GLY A 48 -0.29 -12.33 7.83
N GLU A 49 0.57 -12.78 8.72
CA GLU A 49 1.05 -11.97 9.83
C GLU A 49 1.92 -10.82 9.32
N TRP A 50 1.84 -9.68 10.00
CA TRP A 50 2.61 -8.50 9.65
C TRP A 50 4.10 -8.68 9.96
N GLY A 51 4.42 -9.38 11.05
CA GLY A 51 5.79 -9.63 11.50
C GLY A 51 5.81 -10.08 12.96
N GLU A 52 7.00 -10.30 13.50
CA GLU A 52 7.16 -10.80 14.86
C GLU A 52 6.73 -9.79 15.93
N TYR A 53 6.11 -10.30 16.99
CA TYR A 53 5.70 -9.49 18.13
C TYR A 53 6.91 -9.15 19.01
N GLY A 54 7.11 -7.87 19.31
CA GLY A 54 8.24 -7.41 20.13
C GLY A 54 9.45 -6.96 19.33
N GLU A 55 9.41 -7.06 18.00
CA GLU A 55 10.51 -6.68 17.12
C GLU A 55 10.20 -5.42 16.31
N LEU A 56 11.20 -4.54 16.14
CA LEU A 56 11.10 -3.42 15.21
C LEU A 56 11.62 -3.83 13.84
N ILE A 57 10.91 -3.42 12.78
CA ILE A 57 11.44 -3.48 11.41
C ILE A 57 11.92 -2.07 11.06
N GLU A 58 13.23 -1.86 11.08
CA GLU A 58 13.83 -0.59 10.70
C GLU A 58 13.43 -0.22 9.26
N GLY A 59 12.98 1.03 9.06
CA GLY A 59 12.53 1.51 7.75
C GLY A 59 11.07 1.23 7.40
N ALA A 60 10.33 0.48 8.22
CA ALA A 60 8.90 0.20 7.99
C ALA A 60 7.94 1.15 8.71
N ASN A 61 8.38 2.34 9.11
CA ASN A 61 7.59 3.31 9.88
C ASN A 61 7.17 4.57 9.10
N SER A 62 7.36 4.59 7.78
CA SER A 62 6.92 5.72 6.94
C SER A 62 5.40 5.77 6.87
N PHE A 63 4.82 6.96 7.02
CA PHE A 63 3.39 7.17 6.86
C PHE A 63 2.97 7.40 5.41
N ILE A 64 3.93 7.67 4.51
CA ILE A 64 3.68 8.11 3.13
C ILE A 64 4.34 7.22 2.07
N ASP A 65 5.36 6.45 2.43
CA ASP A 65 6.10 5.61 1.48
C ASP A 65 5.90 4.13 1.77
N GLY A 66 4.79 3.58 1.27
CA GLY A 66 4.47 2.18 1.47
C GLY A 66 5.40 1.23 0.73
N GLN A 67 6.03 1.69 -0.35
CA GLN A 67 7.00 0.88 -1.08
C GLN A 67 8.27 0.71 -0.24
N ALA A 68 8.83 1.80 0.30
CA ALA A 68 10.00 1.74 1.18
C ALA A 68 9.72 0.88 2.42
N ASN A 69 8.54 1.03 3.03
CA ASN A 69 8.15 0.17 4.14
C ASN A 69 8.08 -1.30 3.74
N THR A 70 7.46 -1.62 2.60
CA THR A 70 7.32 -3.01 2.14
C THR A 70 8.67 -3.62 1.80
N ASP A 71 9.58 -2.84 1.20
CA ASP A 71 10.96 -3.28 0.93
C ASP A 71 11.69 -3.62 2.24
N ALA A 72 11.53 -2.80 3.29
CA ALA A 72 12.06 -3.08 4.63
C ALA A 72 11.41 -4.32 5.28
N MET A 73 10.08 -4.47 5.17
CA MET A 73 9.36 -5.65 5.65
C MET A 73 9.86 -6.94 5.01
N ILE A 74 10.12 -6.93 3.69
CA ILE A 74 10.67 -8.08 2.97
C ILE A 74 12.09 -8.40 3.44
N ALA A 75 12.94 -7.38 3.58
CA ALA A 75 14.31 -7.56 4.08
C ALA A 75 14.34 -8.16 5.49
N ALA A 76 13.35 -7.82 6.32
CA ALA A 76 13.18 -8.36 7.67
C ALA A 76 12.41 -9.69 7.73
N GLY A 77 11.98 -10.25 6.60
CA GLY A 77 11.29 -11.54 6.56
C GLY A 77 9.83 -11.52 7.01
N SER A 78 9.15 -10.36 6.94
CA SER A 78 7.71 -10.23 7.25
C SER A 78 6.86 -11.27 6.48
N PRO A 79 6.06 -12.11 7.16
CA PRO A 79 5.31 -13.18 6.51
C PRO A 79 4.34 -12.72 5.43
N VAL A 80 3.62 -11.61 5.63
CA VAL A 80 2.72 -11.03 4.62
C VAL A 80 3.50 -10.41 3.46
N ALA A 81 4.63 -9.75 3.73
CA ALA A 81 5.38 -9.05 2.69
C ALA A 81 6.16 -10.00 1.78
N LEU A 82 6.65 -11.13 2.31
CA LEU A 82 7.35 -12.16 1.53
C LEU A 82 6.47 -12.79 0.43
N LYS A 83 5.16 -12.64 0.50
CA LYS A 83 4.21 -13.12 -0.52
C LYS A 83 4.07 -12.16 -1.71
N ILE A 84 4.68 -10.98 -1.64
CA ILE A 84 4.54 -9.91 -2.63
C ILE A 84 5.58 -10.07 -3.73
N ASN A 85 5.13 -10.02 -4.98
CA ASN A 85 6.03 -9.97 -6.12
C ASN A 85 6.57 -8.54 -6.32
N ARG A 86 7.73 -8.23 -5.72
CA ARG A 86 8.36 -6.92 -5.90
C ARG A 86 8.84 -6.64 -7.33
N ALA A 87 9.03 -7.67 -8.17
CA ALA A 87 9.46 -7.48 -9.55
C ALA A 87 8.40 -6.77 -10.42
N THR A 88 7.12 -6.83 -10.03
CA THR A 88 6.02 -6.12 -10.71
C THR A 88 5.75 -4.73 -10.12
N GLY A 89 6.48 -4.32 -9.08
CA GLY A 89 6.30 -3.03 -8.43
C GLY A 89 5.24 -3.02 -7.33
N ASP A 90 4.65 -4.17 -6.97
CA ASP A 90 3.58 -4.29 -5.99
C ASP A 90 4.08 -3.99 -4.57
N TYR A 91 3.28 -3.33 -3.74
CA TYR A 91 3.60 -3.10 -2.34
C TYR A 91 2.34 -2.92 -1.48
N ILE A 92 2.48 -3.06 -0.16
CA ILE A 92 1.41 -2.77 0.79
C ILE A 92 1.38 -1.25 1.02
N PRO A 93 0.24 -0.57 0.81
CA PRO A 93 0.15 0.88 0.99
C PRO A 93 0.46 1.27 2.45
N SER A 94 1.18 2.39 2.59
CA SER A 94 1.40 3.04 3.89
C SER A 94 0.10 3.59 4.47
N TYR A 95 0.17 4.07 5.71
CA TYR A 95 -0.97 4.62 6.45
C TYR A 95 -1.74 5.68 5.65
N LEU A 96 -1.05 6.67 5.09
CA LEU A 96 -1.70 7.76 4.34
C LEU A 96 -2.08 7.36 2.92
N GLU A 97 -1.37 6.42 2.29
CA GLU A 97 -1.81 5.84 1.01
C GLU A 97 -3.12 5.07 1.16
N GLN A 98 -3.35 4.38 2.29
CA GLN A 98 -4.65 3.77 2.58
C GLN A 98 -5.75 4.80 2.77
N SER A 99 -5.43 5.95 3.36
CA SER A 99 -6.39 7.05 3.51
C SER A 99 -6.84 7.60 2.16
N LEU A 100 -5.92 7.74 1.20
CA LEU A 100 -6.23 8.11 -0.17
C LEU A 100 -7.09 7.04 -0.87
N LEU A 101 -6.73 5.76 -0.66
CA LEU A 101 -7.47 4.64 -1.22
C LEU A 101 -8.90 4.57 -0.67
N LEU A 102 -9.09 4.81 0.63
CA LEU A 102 -10.40 4.92 1.26
C LEU A 102 -11.23 6.06 0.68
N ALA A 103 -10.62 7.23 0.47
CA ALA A 103 -11.31 8.38 -0.13
C ALA A 103 -11.87 8.01 -1.52
N TYR A 104 -11.03 7.40 -2.37
CA TYR A 104 -11.47 6.87 -3.66
C TYR A 104 -12.65 5.90 -3.52
N TYR A 105 -12.59 4.95 -2.59
CA TYR A 105 -13.67 3.97 -2.41
C TYR A 105 -14.97 4.56 -1.87
N LYS A 106 -14.90 5.61 -1.03
CA LYS A 106 -16.10 6.29 -0.52
C LYS A 106 -16.79 7.12 -1.60
N GLU A 107 -16.06 7.59 -2.60
CA GLU A 107 -16.61 8.26 -3.78
C GLU A 107 -17.16 7.27 -4.83
N ASN A 108 -16.74 6.00 -4.78
CA ASN A 108 -17.07 4.98 -5.78
C ASN A 108 -17.77 3.76 -5.14
N PRO A 109 -19.08 3.88 -4.81
CA PRO A 109 -19.85 2.78 -4.20
C PRO A 109 -19.93 1.57 -5.14
N GLY A 110 -19.63 0.38 -4.63
CA GLY A 110 -19.49 -0.86 -5.41
C GLY A 110 -18.12 -1.53 -5.31
N SER A 111 -17.20 -0.93 -4.53
CA SER A 111 -15.91 -1.52 -4.20
C SER A 111 -16.01 -2.90 -3.54
N ASP A 112 -15.08 -3.79 -3.89
CA ASP A 112 -14.87 -5.07 -3.23
C ASP A 112 -14.04 -4.99 -1.95
N LEU A 113 -13.56 -3.78 -1.61
CA LEU A 113 -12.69 -3.56 -0.46
C LEU A 113 -13.51 -3.38 0.81
N THR A 114 -13.81 -4.50 1.44
CA THR A 114 -14.47 -4.61 2.75
C THR A 114 -13.56 -5.35 3.71
N GLY A 115 -13.44 -4.87 4.93
CA GLY A 115 -12.77 -5.51 6.05
C GLY A 115 -11.51 -4.76 6.43
N TRP A 116 -10.69 -5.42 7.24
CA TRP A 116 -9.45 -4.85 7.75
C TRP A 116 -8.31 -5.22 6.84
N ARG A 117 -7.53 -4.25 6.37
CA ARG A 117 -6.32 -4.48 5.56
C ARG A 117 -5.09 -3.97 6.29
N TRP A 118 -4.04 -4.76 6.29
CA TRP A 118 -2.74 -4.32 6.79
C TRP A 118 -2.23 -3.10 6.03
N SER A 119 -1.67 -2.14 6.75
CA SER A 119 -0.75 -1.15 6.23
C SER A 119 0.67 -1.63 6.35
N SER A 120 1.55 -1.17 5.46
CA SER A 120 2.99 -1.36 5.63
C SER A 120 3.57 -0.49 6.74
N THR A 121 2.83 0.47 7.29
CA THR A 121 3.32 1.33 8.36
C THR A 121 3.27 0.60 9.70
N GLN A 122 4.44 0.46 10.31
CA GLN A 122 4.63 -0.02 11.66
C GLN A 122 4.22 1.05 12.68
N TYR A 123 3.51 0.63 13.72
CA TYR A 123 3.16 1.51 14.85
C TYR A 123 4.17 1.38 15.99
N SER A 124 4.53 0.16 16.36
CA SER A 124 5.48 -0.14 17.44
C SER A 124 6.12 -1.51 17.24
N ALA A 125 6.95 -1.95 18.18
CA ALA A 125 7.51 -3.31 18.17
C ALA A 125 6.42 -4.40 18.20
N ASN A 126 5.27 -4.10 18.78
CA ASN A 126 4.19 -5.06 18.99
C ASN A 126 3.06 -4.94 17.96
N LEU A 127 2.93 -3.77 17.32
CA LEU A 127 1.73 -3.37 16.62
C LEU A 127 2.05 -2.79 15.23
N ALA A 128 1.15 -3.05 14.28
CA ALA A 128 1.14 -2.44 12.95
C ALA A 128 -0.20 -1.77 12.67
N TYR A 129 -0.20 -0.77 11.79
CA TYR A 129 -1.42 -0.09 11.39
C TYR A 129 -2.26 -0.92 10.41
N PHE A 130 -3.57 -0.74 10.46
CA PHE A 130 -4.51 -1.28 9.48
C PHE A 130 -5.65 -0.27 9.23
N MET A 131 -6.39 -0.48 8.14
CA MET A 131 -7.63 0.23 7.87
C MET A 131 -8.81 -0.72 7.75
N ALA A 132 -9.90 -0.40 8.44
CA ALA A 132 -11.21 -0.99 8.25
C ALA A 132 -12.00 -0.17 7.21
N PHE A 133 -12.12 -0.69 5.99
CA PHE A 133 -12.65 0.09 4.86
C PHE A 133 -14.17 0.32 4.91
N GLU A 134 -14.96 -0.52 5.60
CA GLU A 134 -16.40 -0.31 5.76
C GLU A 134 -16.70 0.98 6.51
N GLY A 135 -16.04 1.18 7.66
CA GLY A 135 -16.23 2.35 8.52
C GLY A 135 -15.28 3.51 8.22
N GLY A 136 -14.18 3.25 7.50
CA GLY A 136 -13.10 4.22 7.30
C GLY A 136 -12.25 4.43 8.56
N TRP A 137 -12.18 3.44 9.44
CA TRP A 137 -11.44 3.53 10.69
C TRP A 137 -10.00 3.07 10.51
N GLN A 138 -9.06 3.90 10.95
CA GLN A 138 -7.65 3.54 11.04
C GLN A 138 -7.32 3.16 12.48
N GLY A 139 -6.67 2.00 12.63
CA GLY A 139 -6.33 1.45 13.92
C GLY A 139 -5.02 0.68 13.85
N TYR A 140 -4.70 -0.03 14.92
CA TYR A 140 -3.52 -0.87 15.00
C TYR A 140 -3.87 -2.22 15.61
N SER A 141 -3.14 -3.25 15.21
CA SER A 141 -3.35 -4.63 15.64
C SER A 141 -1.99 -5.28 15.92
N GLY A 142 -2.00 -6.30 16.78
CA GLY A 142 -0.83 -7.16 17.01
C GLY A 142 -0.26 -7.68 15.70
N LYS A 143 1.07 -7.62 15.56
CA LYS A 143 1.74 -7.99 14.31
C LYS A 143 1.59 -9.47 13.96
N GLY A 144 1.47 -10.35 14.96
CA GLY A 144 1.18 -11.78 14.79
C GLY A 144 -0.27 -12.10 14.42
N ASN A 145 -1.13 -11.10 14.19
CA ASN A 145 -2.47 -11.36 13.65
C ASN A 145 -2.41 -11.51 12.13
N GLU A 146 -3.06 -12.54 11.59
CA GLU A 146 -3.21 -12.68 10.15
C GLU A 146 -4.27 -11.72 9.61
N ARG A 147 -3.90 -10.91 8.60
CA ARG A 147 -4.84 -10.05 7.86
C ARG A 147 -4.46 -9.97 6.38
N PRO A 148 -5.42 -9.70 5.49
CA PRO A 148 -5.13 -9.38 4.10
C PRO A 148 -4.47 -8.01 3.97
N ALA A 149 -3.75 -7.80 2.87
CA ALA A 149 -3.23 -6.52 2.42
C ALA A 149 -3.66 -6.29 0.96
N ARG A 150 -4.31 -5.15 0.71
CA ARG A 150 -4.66 -4.71 -0.65
C ARG A 150 -3.45 -4.03 -1.25
N LEU A 151 -2.87 -4.65 -2.26
CA LEU A 151 -1.64 -4.17 -2.89
C LEU A 151 -1.90 -2.97 -3.80
N VAL A 152 -0.89 -2.12 -3.90
CA VAL A 152 -0.85 -0.96 -4.80
C VAL A 152 0.45 -0.99 -5.62
N ARG A 153 0.48 -0.18 -6.67
CA ARG A 153 1.68 0.19 -7.43
C ARG A 153 1.77 1.70 -7.55
N ARG A 154 2.97 2.20 -7.83
CA ARG A 154 3.22 3.62 -8.11
C ARG A 154 4.04 3.80 -9.38
N ILE A 155 3.83 4.92 -10.06
CA ILE A 155 4.64 5.37 -11.20
C ILE A 155 4.98 6.85 -11.02
N LEU A 156 6.22 7.24 -11.32
CA LEU A 156 6.68 8.62 -11.14
C LEU A 156 6.06 9.50 -12.23
N ILE A 157 5.48 10.64 -11.85
CA ILE A 157 4.93 11.62 -12.76
C ILE A 157 6.02 12.64 -13.11
N ILE A 158 6.26 12.81 -14.41
CA ILE A 158 7.17 13.80 -14.98
C ILE A 158 6.40 14.82 -15.83
N GLN A 159 7.01 15.97 -16.12
CA GLN A 159 6.40 17.01 -16.96
C GLN A 159 6.62 16.73 -18.45
#